data_AF-W9H3V5-F1
#
_entry.id   AF-W9H3V5-F1
#
_cell.length_a   1.000
_cell.length_b   1.000
_cell.length_c   1.000
_cell.angle_alpha   90.00
_cell.angle_beta   90.00
_cell.angle_gamma   90.00
#
_symmetry.space_group_name_H-M   'P 1'
#
loop_
_entity.id
_entity.type
_entity.pdbx_description
1 polymer ?
#
loop_
_entity_poly.entity_id
_entity_poly.type
_entity_poly.pdbx_seq_one_letter_code
_entity_poly.pdbx_strand_id
1 'polypeptide(L)'
;MELTATAYVRSFQSDTGFMNVLLQTAGINTHVKHQDVQALVSKIELVRAKGVNWEALPPIDVNGRTYKLQKFSVNQIPLDCIGFATYGNSIDVGYRSILQGFSCKSLEIGKIDVSDLKKDLEALRFRQ
;
A
#
# COMPACT_ATOMS: atom_id res chain seq x y z
N MET A 1 21.81 13.77 -4.88
CA MET A 1 21.71 13.74 -3.40
C MET A 1 21.05 12.42 -3.03
N GLU A 2 21.76 11.53 -2.33
CA GLU A 2 21.25 10.22 -1.93
C GLU A 2 20.20 10.37 -0.82
N LEU A 3 19.08 9.66 -0.97
CA LEU A 3 18.01 9.57 0.01
C LEU A 3 18.47 8.67 1.17
N THR A 4 18.92 9.24 2.28
CA THR A 4 18.96 8.51 3.56
C THR A 4 17.55 8.43 4.12
N ALA A 5 16.85 7.36 3.77
CA ALA A 5 15.56 7.00 4.36
C ALA A 5 15.70 5.65 5.07
N THR A 6 15.18 5.56 6.29
CA THR A 6 15.02 4.25 6.94
C THR A 6 13.68 3.68 6.47
N ALA A 7 13.69 2.46 5.95
CA ALA A 7 12.49 1.80 5.46
C ALA A 7 12.27 0.49 6.23
N TYR A 8 11.05 0.26 6.68
CA TYR A 8 10.64 -1.00 7.28
C TYR A 8 9.53 -1.61 6.44
N VAL A 9 9.70 -2.88 6.09
CA VAL A 9 8.65 -3.69 5.45
C VAL A 9 8.00 -4.55 6.53
N ARG A 10 6.68 -4.49 6.64
CA ARG A 10 5.88 -5.42 7.44
C ARG A 10 4.99 -6.23 6.51
N SER A 11 5.06 -7.55 6.62
CA SER A 11 4.14 -8.46 5.94
C SER A 11 3.13 -8.99 6.96
N PHE A 12 1.87 -8.93 6.60
CA PHE A 12 0.75 -9.47 7.35
C PHE A 12 0.15 -10.59 6.50
N GLN A 13 -0.13 -11.72 7.13
CA GLN A 13 -0.79 -12.84 6.48
C GLN A 13 -1.98 -13.25 7.35
N SER A 14 -3.12 -13.47 6.70
CA SER A 14 -4.33 -14.06 7.25
C SER A 14 -4.71 -15.29 6.42
N ASP A 15 -5.72 -16.02 6.86
CA ASP A 15 -6.24 -17.18 6.12
C ASP A 15 -6.80 -16.79 4.73
N THR A 16 -7.18 -15.53 4.55
CA THR A 16 -7.83 -15.03 3.34
C THR A 16 -6.93 -14.14 2.49
N GLY A 17 -5.73 -13.79 2.94
CA GLY A 17 -4.90 -12.87 2.20
C GLY A 17 -3.56 -12.52 2.84
N PHE A 18 -2.84 -11.63 2.15
CA PHE A 18 -1.62 -11.06 2.69
C PHE A 18 -1.54 -9.58 2.34
N MET A 19 -0.97 -8.80 3.26
CA MET A 19 -0.75 -7.38 3.10
C MET A 19 0.73 -7.06 3.36
N ASN A 20 1.37 -6.39 2.41
CA ASN A 20 2.71 -5.85 2.62
C ASN A 20 2.63 -4.33 2.81
N VAL A 21 3.14 -3.83 3.93
CA VAL A 21 3.24 -2.40 4.24
C VAL A 21 4.70 -1.98 4.23
N LEU A 22 5.01 -0.98 3.41
CA LEU A 22 6.29 -0.30 3.43
C LEU A 22 6.10 1.05 4.13
N LEU A 23 6.77 1.23 5.27
CA LEU A 23 6.90 2.53 5.92
C LEU A 23 8.29 3.07 5.60
N GLN A 24 8.34 4.24 4.96
CA GLN A 24 9.59 4.96 4.72
C GLN A 24 9.59 6.22 5.59
N THR A 25 10.59 6.37 6.45
CA THR A 25 10.83 7.60 7.19
C THR A 25 11.85 8.45 6.45
N ALA A 26 11.40 9.61 5.99
CA ALA A 26 12.26 10.62 5.37
C ALA A 26 13.11 11.31 6.46
N GLY A 27 14.42 11.45 6.23
CA GLY A 27 15.27 12.31 7.06
C GLY A 27 14.86 13.78 7.04
N ILE A 28 15.44 14.61 7.92
CA ILE A 28 15.05 16.01 8.17
C ILE A 28 15.02 16.88 6.89
N ASN A 29 15.82 16.56 5.87
CA ASN A 29 15.90 17.31 4.60
C ASN A 29 15.34 16.54 3.38
N THR A 30 14.62 15.46 3.61
CA THR A 30 14.19 14.55 2.56
C THR A 30 12.82 14.96 2.02
N HIS A 31 12.77 15.30 0.73
CA HIS A 31 11.52 15.58 0.02
C HIS A 31 11.00 14.29 -0.60
N VAL A 32 9.79 13.89 -0.23
CA VAL A 32 9.16 12.69 -0.77
C VAL A 32 8.26 13.09 -1.93
N LYS A 33 8.63 12.68 -3.15
CA LYS A 33 7.83 12.95 -4.34
C LYS A 33 6.51 12.19 -4.26
N HIS A 34 5.40 12.89 -4.50
CA HIS A 34 4.11 12.24 -4.73
C HIS A 34 4.20 11.34 -5.96
N GLN A 35 3.95 10.06 -5.74
CA GLN A 35 3.78 9.04 -6.77
C GLN A 35 2.38 8.44 -6.63
N ASP A 36 1.82 8.00 -7.76
CA ASP A 36 0.59 7.21 -7.73
C ASP A 36 0.80 5.85 -7.07
N VAL A 37 -0.31 5.17 -6.75
CA VAL A 37 -0.30 3.92 -6.01
C VAL A 37 0.47 2.84 -6.77
N GLN A 38 0.25 2.71 -8.07
CA GLN A 38 0.87 1.72 -8.94
C GLN A 38 2.38 1.90 -8.96
N ALA A 39 2.89 3.12 -9.14
CA ALA A 39 4.32 3.43 -9.12
C ALA A 39 4.95 3.09 -7.75
N LEU A 40 4.21 3.31 -6.66
CA LEU A 40 4.64 2.98 -5.31
C LEU A 40 4.70 1.46 -5.06
N VAL A 41 3.64 0.73 -5.39
CA VAL A 41 3.58 -0.73 -5.15
C VAL A 41 4.41 -1.52 -6.15
N SER A 42 4.66 -0.99 -7.35
CA SER A 42 5.56 -1.58 -8.36
C SER A 42 7.05 -1.54 -7.96
N LYS A 43 7.38 -0.95 -6.81
CA LYS A 43 8.71 -1.12 -6.19
C LYS A 43 8.87 -2.51 -5.56
N ILE A 44 7.77 -3.19 -5.24
CA ILE A 44 7.76 -4.54 -4.69
C ILE A 44 7.91 -5.52 -5.84
N GLU A 45 8.92 -6.39 -5.77
CA GLU A 45 9.34 -7.25 -6.88
C GLU A 45 8.20 -8.08 -7.47
N LEU A 46 7.38 -8.68 -6.60
CA LEU A 46 6.22 -9.47 -7.02
C LEU A 46 5.26 -8.68 -7.91
N VAL A 47 4.95 -7.44 -7.51
CA VAL A 47 4.02 -6.55 -8.23
C VAL A 47 4.68 -6.05 -9.50
N ARG A 48 5.95 -5.65 -9.45
CA ARG A 48 6.73 -5.18 -10.60
C ARG A 48 6.75 -6.19 -11.74
N ALA A 49 6.98 -7.45 -11.41
CA ALA A 49 7.17 -8.50 -12.40
C ALA A 49 5.85 -9.04 -12.97
N LYS A 50 4.72 -8.88 -12.26
CA LYS A 50 3.51 -9.67 -12.52
C LYS A 50 2.19 -8.90 -12.42
N GLY A 51 2.21 -7.63 -12.01
CA GLY A 51 1.02 -6.81 -11.80
C GLY A 51 0.38 -6.36 -13.11
N VAL A 52 -0.89 -6.71 -13.30
CA VAL A 52 -1.67 -6.41 -14.51
C VAL A 52 -3.09 -5.94 -14.16
N ASN A 53 -3.88 -5.58 -15.16
CA ASN A 53 -5.31 -5.23 -15.02
C ASN A 53 -5.56 -4.13 -13.98
N TRP A 54 -4.77 -3.06 -14.10
CA TRP A 54 -4.80 -1.93 -13.17
C TRP A 54 -6.07 -1.09 -13.35
N GLU A 55 -6.78 -0.84 -12.25
CA GLU A 55 -8.00 -0.04 -12.22
C GLU A 55 -7.94 0.93 -11.04
N ALA A 56 -8.28 2.20 -11.26
CA ALA A 56 -8.40 3.16 -10.18
C ALA A 56 -9.69 2.93 -9.40
N LEU A 57 -9.60 2.93 -8.07
CA LEU A 57 -10.76 2.86 -7.19
C LEU A 57 -10.95 4.20 -6.45
N PRO A 58 -12.18 4.53 -6.02
CA PRO A 58 -12.41 5.69 -5.16
C PRO A 58 -11.54 5.62 -3.89
N PRO A 59 -11.02 6.76 -3.41
CA PRO A 59 -10.26 6.79 -2.16
C PRO A 59 -11.16 6.45 -0.97
N ILE A 60 -10.54 5.97 0.11
CA ILE A 60 -11.24 5.65 1.36
C ILE A 60 -10.58 6.33 2.55
N ASP A 61 -11.38 6.65 3.56
CA ASP A 61 -10.89 7.17 4.85
C ASP A 61 -10.86 6.06 5.89
N VAL A 62 -9.68 5.81 6.44
CA VAL A 62 -9.46 4.82 7.50
C VAL A 62 -8.53 5.42 8.55
N ASN A 63 -8.90 5.35 9.82
CA ASN A 63 -8.08 5.82 10.94
C ASN A 63 -7.61 7.29 10.80
N GLY A 64 -8.47 8.17 10.27
CA GLY A 64 -8.16 9.59 10.10
C GLY A 64 -7.18 9.90 8.97
N ARG A 65 -6.98 8.96 8.03
CA ARG A 65 -6.14 9.12 6.84
C ARG A 65 -6.92 8.74 5.58
N THR A 66 -6.73 9.53 4.53
CA THR A 66 -7.27 9.21 3.20
C THR A 66 -6.28 8.37 2.41
N TYR A 67 -6.71 7.20 1.97
CA TYR A 67 -5.94 6.27 1.14
C TYR A 67 -6.40 6.34 -0.31
N LYS A 68 -5.46 6.55 -1.22
CA LYS A 68 -5.67 6.36 -2.66
C LYS A 68 -5.51 4.88 -2.98
N LEU A 69 -6.33 4.37 -3.90
CA LEU A 69 -6.44 2.93 -4.17
C LEU A 69 -6.26 2.63 -5.67
N GLN A 70 -5.62 1.49 -5.96
CA GLN A 70 -5.63 0.88 -7.30
C GLN A 70 -5.81 -0.63 -7.20
N LYS A 71 -6.81 -1.17 -7.89
CA LYS A 71 -7.04 -2.60 -8.03
C LYS A 71 -6.13 -3.16 -9.12
N PHE A 72 -5.62 -4.38 -8.94
CA PHE A 72 -4.79 -5.08 -9.92
C PHE A 72 -4.81 -6.58 -9.66
N SER A 73 -4.28 -7.36 -10.61
CA SER A 73 -4.09 -8.80 -10.46
C SER A 73 -2.62 -9.19 -10.58
N VAL A 74 -2.24 -10.31 -9.99
CA VAL A 74 -0.92 -10.94 -10.17
C VAL A 74 -1.11 -12.18 -11.05
N ASN A 75 -0.54 -12.23 -12.26
CA ASN A 75 -0.91 -13.28 -13.22
C ASN A 75 -0.36 -14.68 -12.94
N GLN A 76 0.86 -14.81 -12.39
CA GLN A 76 1.46 -16.14 -12.17
C GLN A 76 1.07 -16.76 -10.82
N ILE A 77 0.55 -15.95 -9.90
CA ILE A 77 -0.03 -16.38 -8.63
C ILE A 77 -1.40 -15.71 -8.66
N PRO A 78 -2.48 -16.42 -9.03
CA PRO A 78 -3.77 -15.82 -9.39
C PRO A 78 -4.38 -15.11 -8.18
N LEU A 79 -3.95 -13.87 -7.96
CA LEU A 79 -4.31 -13.02 -6.83
C LEU A 79 -5.08 -11.81 -7.36
N ASP A 80 -6.17 -11.47 -6.68
CA ASP A 80 -6.89 -10.21 -6.85
C ASP A 80 -6.46 -9.27 -5.72
N CYS A 81 -5.93 -8.09 -6.07
CA CYS A 81 -5.23 -7.22 -5.14
C CYS A 81 -5.73 -5.78 -5.20
N ILE A 82 -5.65 -5.07 -4.07
CA ILE A 82 -5.82 -3.62 -4.01
C ILE A 82 -4.56 -3.02 -3.39
N GLY A 83 -3.86 -2.22 -4.18
CA GLY A 83 -2.78 -1.36 -3.73
C GLY A 83 -3.34 -0.10 -3.06
N PHE A 84 -2.62 0.42 -2.08
CA PHE A 84 -2.99 1.64 -1.37
C PHE A 84 -1.77 2.52 -1.08
N ALA A 85 -2.02 3.83 -0.98
CA ALA A 85 -1.04 4.78 -0.47
C ALA A 85 -1.70 5.97 0.24
N THR A 86 -1.07 6.45 1.31
CA THR A 86 -1.41 7.71 1.98
C THR A 86 -0.15 8.48 2.38
N TYR A 87 -0.26 9.80 2.41
CA TYR A 87 0.81 10.74 2.73
C TYR A 87 0.48 11.47 4.05
N GLY A 88 1.48 12.05 4.71
CA GLY A 88 1.28 12.85 5.92
C GLY A 88 0.48 14.14 5.71
N ASN A 89 0.09 14.79 6.81
CA ASN A 89 -0.96 15.82 6.83
C ASN A 89 -0.50 17.29 6.62
N SER A 90 0.79 17.60 6.41
CA SER A 90 1.21 19.00 6.17
C SER A 90 2.55 19.15 5.44
N ILE A 91 2.88 20.34 4.94
CA ILE A 91 4.18 20.61 4.31
C ILE A 91 5.29 20.73 5.37
N ASP A 92 5.00 21.32 6.54
CA ASP A 92 5.99 21.55 7.62
C ASP A 92 6.33 20.30 8.46
N VAL A 93 5.45 19.28 8.46
CA VAL A 93 5.62 18.02 9.21
C VAL A 93 5.50 16.78 8.31
N GLY A 94 4.85 16.90 7.16
CA GLY A 94 4.02 15.83 6.61
C GLY A 94 4.39 15.29 5.23
N TYR A 95 5.65 15.36 4.82
CA TYR A 95 6.20 14.37 3.88
C TYR A 95 7.18 13.39 4.52
N ARG A 96 7.18 13.27 5.86
CA ARG A 96 8.11 12.37 6.56
C ARG A 96 7.73 10.90 6.53
N SER A 97 6.49 10.55 6.18
CA SER A 97 6.08 9.15 6.05
C SER A 97 5.10 8.95 4.90
N ILE A 98 5.39 7.92 4.09
CA ILE A 98 4.39 7.28 3.23
C ILE A 98 3.98 5.98 3.91
N LEU A 99 2.69 5.74 3.99
CA LEU A 99 2.16 4.40 4.19
C LEU A 99 1.67 3.90 2.84
N GLN A 100 2.37 2.91 2.29
CA GLN A 100 1.98 2.25 1.06
C GLN A 100 1.97 0.75 1.26
N GLY A 101 1.17 0.07 0.44
CA GLY A 101 1.11 -1.37 0.47
C GLY A 101 0.10 -1.91 -0.52
N PHE A 102 -0.14 -3.20 -0.42
CA PHE A 102 -1.26 -3.84 -1.11
C PHE A 102 -1.79 -4.96 -0.24
N SER A 103 -3.08 -5.26 -0.38
CA SER A 103 -3.71 -6.48 0.13
C SER A 103 -4.17 -7.33 -1.04
N CYS A 104 -4.08 -8.66 -0.91
CA CYS A 104 -4.48 -9.61 -1.96
C CYS A 104 -5.32 -10.75 -1.38
N LYS A 105 -6.24 -11.26 -2.20
CA LYS A 105 -6.96 -12.52 -2.00
C LYS A 105 -6.63 -13.49 -3.14
N SER A 106 -6.52 -14.77 -2.84
CA SER A 106 -6.44 -15.80 -3.89
C SER A 106 -7.75 -15.81 -4.69
N LEU A 107 -7.66 -15.81 -6.02
CA LEU A 107 -8.83 -15.91 -6.90
C LEU A 107 -9.63 -17.20 -6.66
N GLU A 108 -8.99 -18.25 -6.12
CA GLU A 108 -9.66 -19.49 -5.70
C GLU A 108 -10.59 -19.28 -4.49
N ILE A 109 -10.26 -18.33 -3.61
CA ILE A 109 -11.04 -17.95 -2.43
C ILE A 109 -12.08 -16.88 -2.81
N GLY A 110 -11.73 -16.01 -3.76
CA GLY A 110 -12.63 -15.00 -4.33
C GLY A 110 -11.89 -13.72 -4.74
N LYS A 111 -12.67 -12.68 -5.04
CA LYS A 111 -12.14 -11.35 -5.34
C LYS A 111 -11.97 -10.54 -4.06
N ILE A 112 -10.96 -9.67 -4.04
CA ILE A 112 -10.79 -8.72 -2.95
C ILE A 112 -11.75 -7.54 -3.16
N ASP A 113 -12.39 -7.12 -2.07
CA ASP A 113 -13.25 -5.95 -2.01
C ASP A 113 -12.60 -4.84 -1.17
N VAL A 114 -13.03 -3.60 -1.37
CA VAL A 114 -12.58 -2.43 -0.56
C VAL A 114 -12.86 -2.65 0.94
N SER A 115 -13.94 -3.35 1.28
CA SER A 115 -14.27 -3.72 2.67
C SER A 115 -13.27 -4.69 3.30
N ASP A 116 -12.65 -5.59 2.52
CA ASP A 116 -11.57 -6.46 3.00
C ASP A 116 -10.33 -5.63 3.30
N LEU A 117 -9.93 -4.76 2.36
CA LEU A 117 -8.83 -3.83 2.56
C LEU A 117 -9.05 -2.94 3.79
N LYS A 118 -10.28 -2.45 4.01
CA LYS A 118 -10.59 -1.61 5.16
C LYS A 118 -10.28 -2.32 6.48
N LYS A 119 -10.63 -3.60 6.62
CA LYS A 119 -10.30 -4.41 7.80
C LYS A 119 -8.79 -4.53 8.00
N ASP A 120 -8.04 -4.76 6.92
CA ASP A 120 -6.58 -4.84 6.97
C ASP A 120 -5.95 -3.51 7.42
N LEU A 121 -6.43 -2.39 6.87
CA LEU A 121 -5.97 -1.05 7.23
C LEU A 121 -6.37 -0.65 8.68
N GLU A 122 -7.53 -1.10 9.15
CA GLU A 122 -7.96 -0.93 10.55
C GLU A 122 -7.03 -1.70 11.50
N ALA A 123 -6.64 -2.92 11.14
CA ALA A 123 -5.72 -3.75 11.93
C ALA A 123 -4.30 -3.15 12.04
N LEU A 124 -3.89 -2.30 11.08
CA LEU A 124 -2.60 -1.60 11.16
C LEU A 124 -2.48 -0.65 12.36
N ARG A 125 -3.60 -0.06 12.83
CA ARG A 125 -3.59 0.89 13.95
C ARG A 125 -3.41 0.21 15.30
N PHE A 126 -3.90 -1.02 15.47
CA PHE A 126 -3.82 -1.74 16.75
C PHE A 126 -2.40 -2.17 17.14
N ARG A 127 -1.40 -2.00 16.25
CA ARG A 127 -0.03 -2.50 16.44
C ARG A 127 1.05 -1.42 16.16
N GLN A 128 0.65 -0.14 16.20
CA GLN A 128 1.56 1.02 16.24
C GLN A 128 1.85 1.40 17.69
#